data_AF-A0A4U9DAX5-F1
#
_entry.id   AF-A0A4U9DAX5-F1
#
_cell.length_a   1.000
_cell.length_b   1.000
_cell.length_c   1.000
_cell.angle_alpha   90.00
_cell.angle_beta   90.00
_cell.angle_gamma   90.00
#
_symmetry.space_group_name_H-M   'P 1'
#
loop_
_entity.id
_entity.type
_entity.pdbx_description
1 polymer ?
#
loop_
_entity_poly.entity_id
_entity_poly.type
_entity_poly.pdbx_seq_one_letter_code
_entity_poly.pdbx_strand_id
1 'polypeptide(L)'
;MLRSQVLELHNISHGSAGARSIAIMATLRDFKMGRWLAGRLMKELGLVSCQQPTHRYKRGGHEHIVIPNHLERQFAVTEPTKCGVAM
;
A
#
# COMPACT_ATOMS: atom_id res chain seq x y z
N MET A 1 -7.78 -27.80 -11.74
CA MET A 1 -8.97 -26.93 -11.65
C MET A 1 -8.72 -25.67 -10.81
N LEU A 2 -8.32 -25.78 -9.53
CA LEU A 2 -8.09 -24.59 -8.68
C LEU A 2 -6.93 -23.69 -9.17
N ARG A 3 -5.86 -24.27 -9.73
CA ARG A 3 -4.72 -23.49 -10.28
C ARG A 3 -5.12 -22.59 -11.45
N SER A 4 -5.90 -23.11 -12.40
CA SER A 4 -6.36 -22.32 -13.56
C SER A 4 -7.29 -21.19 -13.14
N GLN A 5 -8.11 -21.40 -12.11
CA GLN A 5 -8.97 -20.35 -11.55
C GLN A 5 -8.18 -19.25 -10.84
N VAL A 6 -7.15 -19.61 -10.06
CA VAL A 6 -6.27 -18.61 -9.43
C VAL A 6 -5.56 -17.77 -10.50
N LEU A 7 -5.13 -18.40 -11.59
CA LEU A 7 -4.49 -17.73 -12.72
C LEU A 7 -5.47 -16.81 -13.47
N GLU A 8 -6.69 -17.28 -13.74
CA GLU A 8 -7.76 -16.47 -14.34
C GLU A 8 -8.11 -15.25 -13.48
N LEU A 9 -8.32 -15.45 -12.18
CA LEU A 9 -8.66 -14.37 -11.24
C LEU A 9 -7.52 -13.34 -11.09
N HIS A 10 -6.27 -13.79 -11.11
CA HIS A 10 -5.11 -12.90 -11.11
C HIS A 10 -5.03 -12.09 -12.42
N ASN A 11 -5.29 -12.72 -13.57
CA ASN A 11 -5.35 -12.04 -14.87
C ASN A 11 -6.49 -11.01 -14.95
N ILE A 12 -7.69 -11.34 -14.45
CA ILE A 12 -8.83 -10.41 -14.38
C ILE A 12 -8.47 -9.16 -13.55
N SER A 13 -7.65 -9.34 -12.52
CA SER A 13 -7.17 -8.23 -11.69
C SER A 13 -5.99 -7.46 -12.29
N HIS A 14 -5.55 -7.79 -13.50
CA HIS A 14 -4.32 -7.28 -14.12
C HIS A 14 -3.08 -7.41 -13.21
N GLY A 15 -3.00 -8.51 -12.48
CA GLY A 15 -1.88 -8.83 -11.58
C GLY A 15 -1.91 -8.12 -10.22
N SER A 16 -2.93 -7.30 -9.93
CA SER A 16 -3.05 -6.61 -8.65
C SER A 16 -3.55 -7.51 -7.52
N ALA A 17 -4.35 -8.55 -7.79
CA ALA A 17 -4.97 -9.34 -6.74
C ALA A 17 -3.97 -10.19 -5.96
N GLY A 18 -3.89 -9.94 -4.65
CA GLY A 18 -3.21 -10.81 -3.70
C GLY A 18 -4.07 -11.98 -3.22
N ALA A 19 -3.49 -12.87 -2.41
CA ALA A 19 -4.15 -14.08 -1.90
C ALA A 19 -5.50 -13.82 -1.22
N ARG A 20 -5.65 -12.67 -0.54
CA ARG A 20 -6.92 -12.27 0.08
C ARG A 20 -7.99 -11.97 -0.96
N SER A 21 -7.65 -11.14 -1.95
CA SER A 21 -8.57 -10.76 -3.03
C SER A 21 -8.94 -11.97 -3.87
N ILE A 22 -7.99 -12.85 -4.20
CA ILE A 22 -8.26 -14.08 -4.94
C ILE A 22 -9.18 -15.01 -4.16
N ALA A 23 -8.96 -15.20 -2.85
CA ALA A 23 -9.87 -15.99 -2.03
C ALA A 23 -11.30 -15.42 -2.03
N ILE A 24 -11.46 -14.10 -1.88
CA ILE A 24 -12.77 -13.44 -1.96
C ILE A 24 -13.42 -13.64 -3.34
N MET A 25 -12.69 -13.36 -4.41
CA MET A 25 -13.18 -13.53 -5.79
C MET A 25 -13.55 -14.99 -6.10
N ALA A 26 -12.80 -15.96 -5.58
CA ALA A 26 -13.11 -17.37 -5.71
C ALA A 26 -14.38 -17.75 -4.95
N THR A 27 -14.55 -17.27 -3.70
CA THR A 27 -15.78 -17.50 -2.92
C THR A 27 -17.00 -16.87 -3.55
N LEU A 28 -16.87 -15.72 -4.22
CA LEU A 28 -17.96 -15.09 -4.98
C LEU A 28 -18.36 -15.88 -6.23
N ARG A 29 -17.48 -16.78 -6.71
CA ARG A 29 -17.75 -17.72 -7.80
C ARG A 29 -18.06 -19.13 -7.27
N ASP A 30 -18.52 -19.24 -6.03
CA ASP A 30 -18.88 -20.48 -5.33
C ASP A 30 -17.73 -21.49 -5.12
N PHE A 31 -16.47 -21.07 -5.27
CA PHE A 31 -15.33 -21.90 -4.90
C PHE A 31 -15.00 -21.71 -3.42
N LYS A 32 -15.10 -22.79 -2.64
CA LYS A 32 -14.61 -22.81 -1.24
C LYS A 32 -13.09 -22.71 -1.21
N MET A 33 -12.57 -21.49 -1.19
CA MET A 33 -11.13 -21.20 -1.16
C MET A 33 -10.80 -20.23 -0.02
N GLY A 34 -10.00 -20.70 0.94
CA GLY A 34 -9.45 -19.85 1.99
C GLY A 34 -8.20 -19.08 1.53
N ARG A 35 -7.87 -17.99 2.24
CA ARG A 35 -6.66 -17.18 1.99
C ARG A 35 -5.37 -18.01 1.93
N TRP A 36 -5.21 -18.98 2.82
CA TRP A 36 -4.02 -19.83 2.86
C TRP A 36 -3.88 -20.66 1.56
N LEU A 37 -4.97 -21.28 1.11
CA LEU A 37 -4.99 -22.07 -0.11
C LEU A 37 -4.70 -21.19 -1.33
N ALA A 38 -5.33 -20.02 -1.42
CA ALA A 38 -5.06 -19.06 -2.49
C ALA A 38 -3.57 -18.65 -2.53
N GLY A 39 -2.99 -18.33 -1.37
CA GLY A 39 -1.57 -17.95 -1.27
C GLY A 39 -0.62 -19.09 -1.64
N ARG A 40 -0.92 -20.32 -1.24
CA ARG A 40 -0.15 -21.51 -1.64
C ARG A 40 -0.19 -21.70 -3.16
N LEU A 41 -1.37 -21.62 -3.78
CA LEU A 41 -1.53 -21.79 -5.22
C LEU A 41 -0.88 -20.65 -6.02
N MET A 42 -0.97 -19.41 -5.55
CA MET A 42 -0.25 -18.29 -6.16
C MET A 42 1.27 -18.53 -6.15
N LYS A 43 1.82 -19.01 -5.03
CA LYS A 43 3.25 -19.32 -4.90
C LYS A 43 3.67 -20.46 -5.83
N GLU A 44 2.88 -21.52 -5.92
CA GLU A 44 3.11 -22.63 -6.84
C GLU A 44 3.09 -22.19 -8.32
N LEU A 45 2.30 -21.16 -8.64
CA LEU A 45 2.18 -20.58 -9.99
C LEU A 45 3.15 -19.41 -10.26
N GLY A 46 3.97 -19.01 -9.29
CA GLY A 46 4.88 -17.86 -9.42
C GLY A 46 4.17 -16.51 -9.53
N LEU A 47 2.91 -16.39 -9.09
CA LEU A 47 2.14 -15.17 -9.17
C LEU A 47 2.47 -14.24 -8.00
N VAL A 48 2.78 -12.98 -8.32
CA VAL A 48 3.02 -11.91 -7.35
C VAL A 48 1.94 -10.84 -7.51
N SER A 49 1.49 -10.27 -6.39
CA SER A 49 0.57 -9.13 -6.42
C SER A 49 1.36 -7.85 -6.69
N CYS A 50 0.98 -7.14 -7.74
CA CYS A 50 1.53 -5.83 -8.10
C CYS A 50 0.78 -4.68 -7.40
N GLN A 51 -0.04 -4.98 -6.38
CA GLN A 51 -0.79 -3.95 -5.66
C GLN A 51 0.18 -2.96 -5.02
N GLN A 52 0.04 -1.68 -5.39
CA GLN A 52 0.85 -0.64 -4.80
C GLN A 52 0.48 -0.47 -3.32
N PRO A 53 1.45 -0.50 -2.40
CA PRO A 53 1.20 -0.16 -1.01
C PRO A 53 0.66 1.26 -0.91
N THR A 54 -0.35 1.47 -0.06
CA THR A 54 -0.81 2.82 0.23
C THR A 54 0.29 3.57 0.99
N HIS A 55 0.49 4.84 0.66
CA HIS A 55 1.46 5.68 1.35
C HIS A 55 1.08 5.81 2.83
N ARG A 56 2.00 5.43 3.73
CA ARG A 56 1.72 5.30 5.18
C ARG A 56 1.35 6.63 5.84
N TYR A 57 1.86 7.73 5.31
CA TYR A 57 1.58 9.07 5.82
C TYR A 57 0.62 9.79 4.88
N LYS A 58 -0.24 10.66 5.41
CA LYS A 58 -0.95 11.58 4.50
C LYS A 58 0.09 12.51 3.90
N ARG A 59 0.08 12.73 2.57
CA ARG A 59 0.79 13.89 2.01
C ARG A 59 0.25 15.12 2.77
N GLY A 60 1.13 15.93 3.36
CA GLY A 60 0.72 17.13 4.08
C GLY A 60 -0.23 17.96 3.20
N GLY A 61 -1.38 18.32 3.75
CA GLY A 61 -2.41 19.06 3.04
C GLY A 61 -2.04 20.54 2.84
N HIS A 62 -3.02 21.29 2.33
CA HIS A 62 -3.01 22.75 2.37
C HIS A 62 -2.79 23.26 3.80
N GLU A 63 -2.33 24.50 3.93
CA GLU A 63 -2.16 25.16 5.22
C GLU A 63 -3.41 25.02 6.08
N HIS A 64 -3.20 24.86 7.38
CA HIS A 64 -4.29 24.75 8.32
C HIS A 64 -5.00 26.11 8.38
N ILE A 65 -6.29 26.16 8.05
CA ILE A 65 -7.06 27.42 7.92
C ILE A 65 -6.96 28.28 9.19
N VAL A 66 -6.90 27.63 10.36
CA VAL A 66 -6.84 28.29 11.68
C VAL A 66 -5.40 28.58 12.11
N ILE A 67 -4.41 27.90 11.53
CA ILE A 67 -3.00 28.05 11.89
C ILE A 67 -2.22 28.33 10.60
N PRO A 68 -2.20 29.59 10.15
CA PRO A 68 -1.49 29.97 8.93
C PRO A 68 0.01 29.71 9.11
N ASN A 69 0.67 29.27 8.03
CA ASN A 69 2.12 29.10 8.04
C ASN A 69 2.80 30.45 7.78
N HIS A 70 3.04 31.22 8.84
CA HIS A 70 3.68 32.53 8.74
C HIS A 70 5.08 32.52 8.12
N LEU A 71 5.76 31.37 8.14
CA LEU A 71 7.13 31.26 7.65
C LEU A 71 7.19 30.86 6.17
N GLU A 72 6.08 30.43 5.53
CA GLU A 72 6.02 30.06 4.10
C GLU A 72 7.21 29.22 3.58
N ARG A 73 7.80 28.35 4.42
CA ARG A 73 9.04 27.59 4.11
C ARG A 73 10.29 28.46 3.83
N GLN A 74 10.26 29.74 4.19
CA GLN A 74 11.37 30.70 4.13
C GLN A 74 12.35 30.56 5.31
N PHE A 75 12.30 29.46 6.05
CA PHE A 75 13.23 29.20 7.14
C PHE A 75 14.61 28.82 6.57
N ALA A 76 15.37 29.84 6.18
CA ALA A 76 16.75 29.73 5.72
C ALA A 76 17.69 30.10 6.87
N VAL A 77 18.19 29.09 7.58
CA VAL A 77 19.19 29.29 8.64
C VAL A 77 20.54 29.51 7.98
N THR A 78 21.05 30.75 8.02
CA THR A 78 22.40 31.09 7.55
C THR A 78 23.48 30.75 8.57
N GLU A 79 23.16 30.78 9.87
CA GLU A 79 24.09 30.46 10.96
C GLU A 79 23.37 29.78 12.13
N PRO A 80 24.02 28.85 12.86
CA PRO A 80 23.44 28.21 14.03
C PRO A 80 23.12 29.22 15.13
N THR A 81 21.98 29.05 15.79
CA THR A 81 21.54 29.90 16.91
C THR A 81 22.58 29.86 18.02
N LYS A 82 23.10 31.02 18.44
CA LYS A 82 24.23 31.16 19.39
C LYS A 82 23.96 30.66 20.82
N CYS A 83 22.76 30.17 21.12
CA CYS A 83 22.38 29.64 22.42
C CYS A 83 22.45 28.11 22.42
N GLY A 84 23.69 27.61 22.40
CA GLY A 84 24.03 26.21 22.56
C GLY A 84 25.47 26.05 23.03
N VAL A 85 25.93 26.94 23.93
CA VAL A 85 27.18 26.75 24.67
C VAL A 85 26.82 26.29 26.07
N ALA A 86 27.06 25.01 26.33
CA ALA A 86 27.18 24.48 27.67
C ALA A 86 28.29 25.25 28.40
N MET A 87 27.97 25.80 29.57
CA MET A 87 28.92 25.99 30.67
C MET A 87 28.47 25.10 31.82
#